data_AF-A0A3E0VTY2-F1
#
_entry.id   AF-A0A3E0VTY2-F1
#
_cell.length_a   1.000
_cell.length_b   1.000
_cell.length_c   1.000
_cell.angle_alpha   90.00
_cell.angle_beta   90.00
_cell.angle_gamma   90.00
#
_symmetry.space_group_name_H-M   'P 1'
#
loop_
_entity.id
_entity.type
_entity.pdbx_description
1 polymer ?
#
loop_
_entity_poly.entity_id
_entity_poly.type
_entity_poly.pdbx_seq_one_letter_code
_entity_poly.pdbx_strand_id
1 'polypeptide(L)'
;MGQKVNPYGFRLGITTDHVSRWFSDSTKVGQRYSDFVAEDVKIRNLLTKSLDRAGVARIEIERTRDRVRVDIHTARPGIVIGRRGAEAERIRSDLEKLTKKQIQLNILEVKNPEAEAQLVAQGIAEQLSARVAFRRAMRKGLQGAQRLPSVKGVRIQVSGRLGGAEMSRSEFYREGRVPLHTLRANIDYGFYEARTTFGRIGVKVWIYKGDITNKELAREQANQKSSRPERRDDRRGGDDRRPPRSAAPRADSPKADASPVAAAGVEA
;
A
#
# COMPACT_ATOMS: atom_id res chain seq x y z
N MET A 1 19.02 11.74 -24.51
CA MET A 1 19.45 11.78 -23.09
C MET A 1 18.35 12.43 -22.25
N GLY A 2 18.03 11.90 -21.08
CA GLY A 2 16.91 12.37 -20.27
C GLY A 2 17.32 12.58 -18.82
N GLN A 3 17.59 13.83 -18.45
CA GLN A 3 17.74 14.29 -17.06
C GLN A 3 16.37 14.35 -16.37
N LYS A 4 15.63 13.23 -16.36
CA LYS A 4 14.28 13.14 -15.78
C LYS A 4 14.30 12.26 -14.55
N VAL A 5 13.82 12.80 -13.44
CA VAL A 5 13.68 12.09 -12.16
C VAL A 5 12.59 11.01 -12.29
N ASN A 6 12.74 9.90 -11.57
CA ASN A 6 11.69 8.88 -11.46
C ASN A 6 10.41 9.51 -10.85
N PRO A 7 9.26 9.51 -11.55
CA PRO A 7 8.03 10.13 -11.05
C PRO A 7 7.53 9.55 -9.74
N TYR A 8 7.76 8.25 -9.50
CA TYR A 8 7.38 7.57 -8.26
C TYR A 8 8.25 8.05 -7.10
N GLY A 9 9.58 8.04 -7.29
CA GLY A 9 10.51 8.54 -6.27
C GLY A 9 10.36 10.03 -5.97
N PHE A 10 10.04 10.84 -6.99
CA PHE A 10 9.81 12.28 -6.84
C PHE A 10 8.56 12.62 -5.99
N ARG A 11 7.65 11.67 -5.81
CA ARG A 11 6.37 11.84 -5.10
C ARG A 11 6.28 11.08 -3.79
N LEU A 12 7.35 10.38 -3.43
CA LEU A 12 7.46 9.61 -2.20
C LEU A 12 7.25 10.51 -0.98
N GLY A 13 6.29 10.18 -0.13
CA GLY A 13 5.93 10.96 1.07
C GLY A 13 4.96 12.12 0.83
N ILE A 14 4.55 12.37 -0.43
CA ILE A 14 3.52 13.37 -0.76
C ILE A 14 2.25 12.68 -1.27
N THR A 15 2.34 11.96 -2.38
CA THR A 15 1.21 11.23 -2.97
C THR A 15 1.41 9.72 -2.97
N THR A 16 2.66 9.24 -2.96
CA THR A 16 2.98 7.81 -3.00
C THR A 16 3.66 7.37 -1.71
N ASP A 17 3.21 6.25 -1.17
CA ASP A 17 3.76 5.62 0.03
C ASP A 17 4.97 4.74 -0.28
N HIS A 18 5.67 4.32 0.78
CA HIS A 18 6.74 3.33 0.67
C HIS A 18 6.17 1.92 0.43
N VAL A 19 6.86 1.16 -0.43
CA VAL A 19 6.51 -0.23 -0.74
C VAL A 19 6.98 -1.20 0.35
N SER A 20 8.13 -0.93 0.97
CA SER A 20 8.60 -1.66 2.15
C SER A 20 8.33 -0.80 3.39
N ARG A 21 7.61 -1.34 4.37
CA ARG A 21 7.23 -0.63 5.61
C ARG A 21 7.75 -1.39 6.81
N TRP A 22 8.89 -0.95 7.33
CA TRP A 22 9.49 -1.50 8.53
C TRP A 22 10.54 -0.54 9.08
N PHE A 23 10.88 -0.70 10.35
CA PHE A 23 11.90 0.09 11.03
C PHE A 23 12.92 -0.86 11.65
N SER A 24 14.21 -0.48 11.59
CA SER A 24 15.26 -1.18 12.32
C SER A 24 16.29 -0.19 12.85
N ASP A 25 16.52 -0.28 14.16
CA ASP A 25 17.59 0.41 14.89
C ASP A 25 18.55 -0.59 15.57
N SER A 26 18.44 -1.87 15.21
CA SER A 26 19.19 -2.93 15.87
C SER A 26 20.60 -3.03 15.30
N THR A 27 21.61 -2.99 16.17
CA THR A 27 23.02 -3.23 15.81
C THR A 27 23.34 -4.74 15.73
N LYS A 28 22.40 -5.62 16.13
CA LYS A 28 22.57 -7.07 16.11
C LYS A 28 22.60 -7.60 14.68
N VAL A 29 23.61 -8.42 14.34
CA VAL A 29 23.73 -9.10 13.05
C VAL A 29 22.46 -9.92 12.78
N GLY A 30 21.89 -9.79 11.58
CA GLY A 30 20.62 -10.39 11.18
C GLY A 30 19.38 -9.53 11.48
N GLN A 31 19.54 -8.45 12.24
CA GLN A 31 18.50 -7.46 12.51
C GLN A 31 18.90 -6.05 12.06
N ARG A 32 20.08 -5.87 11.45
CA ARG A 32 20.54 -4.58 10.95
C ARG A 32 19.72 -4.15 9.75
N TYR A 33 19.69 -2.84 9.52
CA TYR A 33 19.06 -2.27 8.32
C TYR A 33 19.63 -2.88 7.03
N SER A 34 20.97 -3.03 6.95
CA SER A 34 21.64 -3.65 5.80
C SER A 34 21.17 -5.07 5.51
N ASP A 35 20.95 -5.86 6.56
CA ASP A 35 20.59 -7.27 6.45
C ASP A 35 19.15 -7.39 5.94
N PHE A 36 18.24 -6.56 6.45
CA PHE A 36 16.85 -6.50 5.97
C PHE A 36 16.74 -5.99 4.53
N VAL A 37 17.56 -5.02 4.12
CA VAL A 37 17.60 -4.58 2.72
C VAL A 37 18.10 -5.70 1.81
N ALA A 38 19.18 -6.40 2.20
CA ALA A 38 19.70 -7.53 1.43
C ALA A 38 18.68 -8.66 1.31
N GLU A 39 17.91 -8.91 2.38
CA GLU A 39 16.82 -9.87 2.40
C GLU A 39 15.66 -9.44 1.49
N ASP A 40 15.21 -8.17 1.55
CA ASP A 40 14.17 -7.61 0.68
C ASP A 40 14.53 -7.73 -0.80
N VAL A 41 15.79 -7.45 -1.18
CA VAL A 41 16.25 -7.59 -2.57
C VAL A 41 16.17 -9.04 -3.03
N LYS A 42 16.56 -10.00 -2.18
CA LYS A 42 16.46 -11.44 -2.50
C LYS A 42 15.00 -11.89 -2.66
N ILE A 43 14.12 -11.47 -1.75
CA ILE A 43 12.68 -11.77 -1.80
C ILE A 43 12.08 -11.24 -3.11
N ARG A 44 12.32 -9.95 -3.42
CA ARG A 44 11.81 -9.32 -4.65
C ARG A 44 12.32 -10.04 -5.89
N ASN A 45 13.62 -10.35 -5.96
CA ASN A 45 14.20 -11.07 -7.09
C ASN A 45 13.63 -12.48 -7.28
N LEU A 46 13.38 -13.22 -6.20
CA LEU A 46 12.73 -14.53 -6.29
C LEU A 46 11.31 -14.38 -6.81
N LEU A 47 10.51 -13.50 -6.20
CA LEU A 47 9.11 -13.31 -6.57
C LEU A 47 8.95 -12.82 -8.01
N THR A 48 9.73 -11.83 -8.45
CA THR A 48 9.68 -11.35 -9.83
C THR A 48 10.04 -12.44 -10.84
N LYS A 49 10.97 -13.35 -10.52
CA LYS A 49 11.33 -14.47 -11.41
C LYS A 49 10.26 -15.56 -11.43
N SER A 50 9.77 -15.97 -10.26
CA SER A 50 8.81 -17.07 -10.15
C SER A 50 7.42 -16.67 -10.66
N LEU A 51 7.02 -15.40 -10.46
CA LEU A 51 5.67 -14.90 -10.74
C LEU A 51 5.59 -14.03 -12.01
N ASP A 52 6.60 -14.10 -12.89
CA ASP A 52 6.63 -13.31 -14.13
C ASP A 52 5.34 -13.52 -14.94
N ARG A 53 4.88 -14.77 -15.05
CA ARG A 53 3.62 -15.12 -15.76
C ARG A 53 2.34 -14.63 -15.07
N ALA A 54 2.37 -14.39 -13.76
CA ALA A 54 1.19 -13.97 -13.02
C ALA A 54 0.86 -12.48 -13.27
N GLY A 55 1.85 -11.68 -13.68
CA GLY A 55 1.67 -10.24 -13.84
C GLY A 55 1.60 -9.54 -12.48
N VAL A 56 2.74 -9.37 -11.84
CA VAL A 56 2.85 -8.74 -10.52
C VAL A 56 2.97 -7.22 -10.70
N ALA A 57 2.04 -6.47 -10.12
CA ALA A 57 2.03 -5.00 -10.17
C ALA A 57 2.97 -4.41 -9.12
N ARG A 58 2.80 -4.83 -7.86
CA ARG A 58 3.60 -4.37 -6.72
C ARG A 58 3.75 -5.47 -5.67
N ILE A 59 4.87 -5.45 -4.97
CA ILE A 59 5.19 -6.38 -3.87
C ILE A 59 5.45 -5.53 -2.64
N GLU A 60 4.51 -5.50 -1.71
CA GLU A 60 4.65 -4.79 -0.44
C GLU A 60 5.26 -5.73 0.61
N ILE A 61 6.18 -5.20 1.39
CA ILE A 61 6.88 -5.96 2.43
C ILE A 61 6.73 -5.21 3.74
N GLU A 62 6.00 -5.80 4.67
CA GLU A 62 5.92 -5.32 6.05
C GLU A 62 6.71 -6.29 6.93
N ARG A 63 7.56 -5.75 7.82
CA ARG A 63 8.34 -6.56 8.74
C ARG A 63 8.01 -6.21 10.18
N THR A 64 7.78 -7.25 10.95
CA THR A 64 7.88 -7.23 12.41
C THR A 64 9.19 -7.91 12.80
N ARG A 65 9.53 -7.96 14.10
CA ARG A 65 10.80 -8.53 14.59
C ARG A 65 11.11 -9.93 14.03
N ASP A 66 10.14 -10.85 14.10
CA ASP A 66 10.34 -12.27 13.74
C ASP A 66 9.49 -12.74 12.55
N ARG A 67 8.58 -11.87 12.06
CA ARG A 67 7.62 -12.20 11.01
C ARG A 67 7.73 -11.22 9.85
N VAL A 68 7.69 -11.76 8.64
CA VAL A 68 7.66 -10.98 7.40
C VAL A 68 6.31 -11.18 6.75
N ARG A 69 5.58 -10.10 6.53
CA ARG A 69 4.36 -10.08 5.74
C ARG A 69 4.70 -9.61 4.33
N VAL A 70 4.33 -10.41 3.35
CA VAL A 70 4.54 -10.12 1.93
C VAL A 70 3.19 -10.05 1.26
N ASP A 71 2.81 -8.86 0.81
CA ASP A 71 1.54 -8.60 0.15
C ASP A 71 1.79 -8.42 -1.36
N ILE A 72 1.34 -9.41 -2.14
CA ILE A 72 1.56 -9.48 -3.58
C ILE A 72 0.30 -8.98 -4.28
N HIS A 73 0.43 -7.88 -5.00
CA HIS A 73 -0.65 -7.35 -5.85
C HIS A 73 -0.47 -7.86 -7.27
N THR A 74 -1.42 -8.64 -7.74
CA THR A 74 -1.34 -9.36 -9.03
C THR A 74 -2.58 -9.15 -9.88
N ALA A 75 -2.40 -9.16 -11.21
CA ALA A 75 -3.51 -9.18 -12.16
C ALA A 75 -4.19 -10.55 -12.24
N ARG A 76 -3.46 -11.63 -11.93
CA ARG A 76 -3.93 -13.02 -12.07
C ARG A 76 -3.67 -13.81 -10.79
N PRO A 77 -4.51 -13.67 -9.76
CA PRO A 77 -4.32 -14.37 -8.48
C PRO A 77 -4.35 -15.90 -8.61
N GLY A 78 -5.13 -16.43 -9.56
CA GLY A 78 -5.24 -17.88 -9.77
C GLY A 78 -3.91 -18.56 -10.14
N ILE A 79 -3.02 -17.87 -10.87
CA ILE A 79 -1.69 -18.40 -11.22
C ILE A 79 -0.78 -18.41 -9.99
N VAL A 80 -0.89 -17.40 -9.11
CA VAL A 80 -0.09 -17.28 -7.88
C VAL A 80 -0.48 -18.32 -6.85
N ILE A 81 -1.78 -18.61 -6.71
CA ILE A 81 -2.30 -19.62 -5.79
C ILE A 81 -2.00 -21.03 -6.31
N GLY A 82 -2.18 -21.24 -7.62
CA GLY A 82 -2.00 -22.54 -8.25
C GLY A 82 -3.11 -23.54 -7.92
N ARG A 83 -2.92 -24.81 -8.31
CA ARG A 83 -3.90 -25.88 -8.07
C ARG A 83 -3.94 -26.20 -6.57
N ARG A 84 -5.11 -26.01 -5.93
CA ARG A 84 -5.33 -26.24 -4.49
C ARG A 84 -4.32 -25.51 -3.57
N GLY A 85 -3.77 -24.37 -4.00
CA GLY A 85 -2.80 -23.62 -3.19
C GLY A 85 -1.37 -24.15 -3.21
N ALA A 86 -1.06 -25.15 -4.02
CA ALA A 86 0.27 -25.78 -4.04
C ALA A 86 1.40 -24.82 -4.41
N GLU A 87 1.16 -23.87 -5.33
CA GLU A 87 2.18 -22.93 -5.77
C GLU A 87 2.44 -21.85 -4.70
N ALA A 88 1.38 -21.36 -4.04
CA ALA A 88 1.51 -20.43 -2.92
C ALA A 88 2.31 -21.05 -1.75
N GLU A 89 2.07 -22.32 -1.44
CA GLU A 89 2.81 -23.02 -0.38
C GLU A 89 4.27 -23.25 -0.76
N ARG A 90 4.55 -23.58 -2.03
CA ARG A 90 5.92 -23.68 -2.55
C ARG A 90 6.67 -22.36 -2.42
N ILE A 91 6.07 -21.25 -2.85
CA ILE A 91 6.67 -19.92 -2.75
C ILE A 91 6.90 -19.55 -1.29
N ARG A 92 5.95 -19.84 -0.39
CA ARG A 92 6.13 -19.62 1.05
C ARG A 92 7.33 -20.40 1.58
N SER A 93 7.42 -21.70 1.29
CA SER A 93 8.54 -22.54 1.72
C SER A 93 9.89 -22.04 1.21
N ASP A 94 9.96 -21.62 -0.05
CA ASP A 94 11.19 -21.10 -0.64
C ASP A 94 11.61 -19.76 -0.03
N LEU A 95 10.65 -18.89 0.27
CA LEU A 95 10.93 -17.64 0.99
C LEU A 95 11.34 -17.91 2.46
N GLU A 96 10.74 -18.88 3.14
CA GLU A 96 11.11 -19.25 4.51
C GLU A 96 12.53 -19.82 4.57
N LYS A 97 12.94 -20.65 3.60
CA LYS A 97 14.33 -21.14 3.49
C LYS A 97 15.33 -20.00 3.30
N LEU A 98 14.98 -18.98 2.52
CA LEU A 98 15.87 -17.83 2.27
C LEU A 98 16.00 -16.91 3.48
N THR A 99 14.90 -16.65 4.17
CA THR A 99 14.83 -15.64 5.24
C THR A 99 15.04 -16.22 6.63
N LYS A 100 14.80 -17.53 6.80
CA LYS A 100 14.78 -18.25 8.09
C LYS A 100 13.81 -17.64 9.11
N LYS A 101 12.80 -16.91 8.62
CA LYS A 101 11.76 -16.24 9.42
C LYS A 101 10.41 -16.78 8.98
N GLN A 102 9.41 -16.63 9.85
CA GLN A 102 8.04 -17.01 9.52
C GLN A 102 7.44 -16.00 8.53
N ILE A 103 6.86 -16.49 7.43
CA ILE A 103 6.32 -15.64 6.37
C ILE A 103 4.81 -15.73 6.29
N GLN A 104 4.16 -14.57 6.29
CA GLN A 104 2.75 -14.41 5.98
C GLN A 104 2.63 -13.87 4.56
N LEU A 105 2.15 -14.71 3.64
CA LEU A 105 1.98 -14.34 2.24
C LEU A 105 0.50 -14.03 1.97
N ASN A 106 0.21 -12.79 1.59
CA ASN A 106 -1.13 -12.37 1.16
C ASN A 106 -1.12 -12.09 -0.34
N ILE A 107 -2.14 -12.58 -1.03
CA ILE A 107 -2.30 -12.39 -2.48
C ILE A 107 -3.53 -11.50 -2.66
N LEU A 108 -3.29 -10.31 -3.21
CA LEU A 108 -4.31 -9.30 -3.45
C LEU A 108 -4.51 -9.14 -4.96
N GLU A 109 -5.78 -9.11 -5.37
CA GLU A 109 -6.14 -8.89 -6.75
C GLU A 109 -6.14 -7.39 -7.09
N VAL A 110 -5.54 -7.05 -8.22
CA VAL A 110 -5.65 -5.71 -8.80
C VAL A 110 -6.97 -5.59 -9.55
N LYS A 111 -7.88 -4.74 -9.05
CA LYS A 111 -9.22 -4.55 -9.63
C LYS A 111 -9.21 -4.22 -11.13
N ASN A 112 -8.31 -3.33 -11.55
CA ASN A 112 -8.20 -2.88 -12.94
C ASN A 112 -6.74 -2.98 -13.42
N PRO A 113 -6.34 -4.09 -14.06
CA PRO A 113 -4.97 -4.29 -14.55
C PRO A 113 -4.50 -3.22 -15.54
N GLU A 114 -5.41 -2.70 -16.37
CA GLU A 114 -5.10 -1.68 -17.40
C GLU A 114 -4.86 -0.28 -16.80
N ALA A 115 -5.20 -0.05 -15.52
CA ALA A 115 -4.92 1.20 -14.83
C ALA A 115 -3.53 1.22 -14.16
N GLU A 116 -2.89 0.07 -13.98
CA GLU A 116 -1.57 -0.03 -13.34
C GLU A 116 -0.46 0.03 -14.38
N ALA A 117 0.45 0.99 -14.23
CA ALA A 117 1.47 1.29 -15.24
C ALA A 117 2.44 0.11 -15.44
N GLN A 118 2.76 -0.62 -14.37
CA GLN A 118 3.65 -1.78 -14.43
C GLN A 118 3.04 -2.93 -15.24
N LEU A 119 1.74 -3.20 -15.05
CA LEU A 119 1.04 -4.27 -15.77
C LEU A 119 0.87 -3.93 -17.25
N VAL A 120 0.57 -2.67 -17.57
CA VAL A 120 0.52 -2.19 -18.96
C VAL A 120 1.90 -2.29 -19.61
N ALA A 121 2.97 -1.91 -18.91
CA ALA A 121 4.35 -2.03 -19.41
C ALA A 121 4.72 -3.49 -19.70
N GLN A 122 4.40 -4.41 -18.77
CA GLN A 122 4.62 -5.84 -18.93
C GLN A 122 3.83 -6.39 -20.13
N GLY A 123 2.53 -6.09 -20.23
CA GLY A 123 1.69 -6.57 -21.34
C GLY A 123 2.17 -6.10 -22.73
N ILE A 124 2.67 -4.87 -22.83
CA ILE A 124 3.28 -4.36 -24.08
C ILE A 124 4.59 -5.11 -24.35
N ALA A 125 5.44 -5.30 -23.35
CA ALA A 125 6.70 -6.00 -23.51
C ALA A 125 6.52 -7.46 -23.94
N GLU A 126 5.53 -8.17 -23.38
CA GLU A 126 5.15 -9.52 -23.79
C GLU A 126 4.71 -9.54 -25.26
N GLN A 127 3.90 -8.58 -25.70
CA GLN A 127 3.49 -8.47 -27.11
C GLN A 127 4.67 -8.18 -28.05
N LEU A 128 5.62 -7.34 -27.64
CA LEU A 128 6.83 -7.06 -28.40
C LEU A 128 7.72 -8.31 -28.51
N SER A 129 7.81 -9.11 -27.44
CA SER A 129 8.54 -10.39 -27.45
C SER A 129 7.89 -11.43 -28.38
N ALA A 130 6.56 -11.39 -28.49
CA ALA A 130 5.76 -12.19 -29.41
C ALA A 130 5.78 -11.66 -30.87
N ARG A 131 6.69 -10.73 -31.20
CA ARG A 131 6.89 -10.16 -32.56
C ARG A 131 5.68 -9.40 -33.11
N VAL A 132 4.79 -8.91 -32.24
CA VAL A 132 3.70 -8.01 -32.66
C VAL A 132 4.29 -6.66 -33.07
N ALA A 133 3.71 -6.04 -34.10
CA ALA A 133 4.10 -4.69 -34.51
C ALA A 133 4.03 -3.70 -33.34
N PHE A 134 5.15 -3.04 -33.04
CA PHE A 134 5.31 -2.23 -31.84
C PHE A 134 4.32 -1.05 -31.77
N ARG A 135 3.96 -0.45 -32.92
CA ARG A 135 2.92 0.59 -33.00
C ARG A 135 1.54 0.06 -32.59
N ARG A 136 1.21 -1.17 -33.00
CA ARG A 136 -0.06 -1.83 -32.65
C ARG A 136 -0.11 -2.14 -31.16
N ALA A 137 0.98 -2.69 -30.60
CA ALA A 137 1.08 -2.97 -29.17
C ALA A 137 0.92 -1.70 -28.32
N MET A 138 1.59 -0.61 -28.70
CA MET A 138 1.46 0.67 -28.01
C MET A 138 0.04 1.25 -28.09
N ARG A 139 -0.59 1.28 -29.28
CA ARG A 139 -1.97 1.79 -29.42
C ARG A 139 -2.97 0.96 -28.62
N LYS A 140 -2.81 -0.37 -28.62
CA LYS A 140 -3.68 -1.26 -27.83
C LYS A 140 -3.55 -0.97 -26.32
N GLY A 141 -2.33 -0.86 -25.81
CA GLY A 141 -2.10 -0.53 -24.40
C GLY A 141 -2.63 0.85 -24.03
N LEU A 142 -2.47 1.83 -24.92
CA LEU A 142 -2.97 3.19 -24.72
C LEU A 142 -4.51 3.24 -24.67
N GLN A 143 -5.18 2.58 -25.62
CA GLN A 143 -6.65 2.55 -25.69
C GLN A 143 -7.27 1.80 -24.51
N GLY A 144 -6.66 0.69 -24.06
CA GLY A 144 -7.11 -0.04 -22.87
C GLY A 144 -7.06 0.86 -21.62
N ALA A 145 -5.91 1.50 -21.38
CA ALA A 145 -5.76 2.39 -20.25
C ALA A 145 -6.69 3.62 -20.31
N GLN A 146 -6.88 4.23 -21.49
CA GLN A 146 -7.72 5.43 -21.67
C GLN A 146 -9.23 5.14 -21.55
N ARG A 147 -9.66 3.90 -21.79
CA ARG A 147 -11.07 3.49 -21.64
C ARG A 147 -11.53 3.59 -20.18
N LEU A 148 -10.61 3.48 -19.23
CA LEU A 148 -10.94 3.53 -17.81
C LEU A 148 -11.19 4.98 -17.35
N PRO A 149 -12.31 5.25 -16.65
CA PRO A 149 -12.66 6.61 -16.21
C PRO A 149 -11.69 7.15 -15.14
N SER A 150 -10.97 6.28 -14.45
CA SER A 150 -9.95 6.65 -13.47
C SER A 150 -8.67 7.20 -14.11
N VAL A 151 -8.48 7.04 -15.42
CA VAL A 151 -7.26 7.44 -16.12
C VAL A 151 -7.50 8.73 -16.92
N LYS A 152 -6.81 9.80 -16.53
CA LYS A 152 -6.91 11.13 -17.17
C LYS A 152 -5.84 11.38 -18.23
N GLY A 153 -4.84 10.52 -18.31
CA GLY A 153 -3.86 10.54 -19.39
C GLY A 153 -2.82 9.45 -19.28
N VAL A 154 -2.27 9.07 -20.43
CA VAL A 154 -1.31 7.99 -20.57
C VAL A 154 -0.20 8.43 -21.48
N ARG A 155 1.04 8.13 -21.10
CA ARG A 155 2.21 8.25 -21.97
C ARG A 155 2.90 6.91 -22.01
N ILE A 156 3.21 6.43 -23.21
CA ILE A 156 3.97 5.21 -23.42
C ILE A 156 5.18 5.58 -24.26
N GLN A 157 6.36 5.16 -23.83
CA GLN A 157 7.61 5.33 -24.56
C GLN A 157 8.29 3.98 -24.71
N VAL A 158 8.64 3.63 -25.93
CA VAL A 158 9.36 2.40 -26.25
C VAL A 158 10.68 2.77 -26.89
N SER A 159 11.78 2.22 -26.38
CA SER A 159 13.13 2.50 -26.84
C SER A 159 13.92 1.23 -27.08
N GLY A 160 14.62 1.15 -28.21
CA GLY A 160 15.48 0.02 -28.56
C GLY A 160 15.49 -0.23 -30.07
N ARG A 161 15.81 -1.47 -30.46
CA ARG A 161 15.81 -1.92 -31.86
C ARG A 161 14.38 -2.23 -32.34
N LEU A 162 13.60 -1.17 -32.53
CA LEU A 162 12.17 -1.28 -32.86
C LEU A 162 11.97 -1.94 -34.22
N GLY A 163 11.27 -3.08 -34.24
CA GLY A 163 10.98 -3.84 -35.46
C GLY A 163 12.20 -4.58 -36.04
N GLY A 164 13.27 -4.78 -35.27
CA GLY A 164 14.48 -5.47 -35.74
C GLY A 164 15.48 -4.59 -36.49
N ALA A 165 15.24 -3.27 -36.55
CA ALA A 165 16.19 -2.32 -37.14
C ALA A 165 17.56 -2.38 -36.42
N GLU A 166 18.65 -2.13 -37.16
CA GLU A 166 20.01 -2.09 -36.59
C GLU A 166 20.17 -0.93 -35.61
N MET A 167 19.66 0.25 -35.97
CA MET A 167 19.76 1.45 -35.13
C MET A 167 18.66 1.51 -34.07
N SER A 168 19.03 1.84 -32.83
CA SER A 168 18.06 2.04 -31.76
C SER A 168 17.26 3.32 -31.97
N ARG A 169 15.93 3.23 -31.88
CA ARG A 169 15.01 4.37 -31.97
C ARG A 169 14.17 4.46 -30.70
N SER A 170 13.68 5.66 -30.40
CA SER A 170 12.72 5.90 -29.33
C SER A 170 11.44 6.49 -29.93
N GLU A 171 10.33 5.78 -29.79
CA GLU A 171 9.01 6.28 -30.15
C GLU A 171 8.19 6.48 -28.88
N PHE A 172 7.34 7.51 -28.86
CA PHE A 172 6.41 7.74 -27.77
C PHE A 172 5.03 8.10 -28.30
N TYR A 173 4.00 7.62 -27.61
CA TYR A 173 2.62 8.05 -27.79
C TYR A 173 2.11 8.61 -26.47
N ARG A 174 1.30 9.66 -26.57
CA ARG A 174 0.68 10.31 -25.41
C ARG A 174 -0.75 10.66 -25.76
N GLU A 175 -1.65 10.34 -24.85
CA GLU A 175 -3.04 10.73 -24.91
C GLU A 175 -3.47 11.31 -23.55
N GLY A 176 -4.33 12.31 -23.56
CA GLY A 176 -4.74 13.04 -22.37
C GLY A 176 -3.60 13.84 -21.71
N ARG A 177 -3.77 14.11 -20.41
CA ARG A 177 -2.87 14.97 -19.63
C ARG A 177 -1.92 14.12 -18.78
N VAL A 178 -0.61 14.41 -18.82
CA VAL A 178 0.40 13.78 -17.94
C VAL A 178 1.33 14.86 -17.37
N PRO A 179 0.98 15.48 -16.23
CA PRO A 179 1.73 16.61 -15.67
C PRO A 179 2.88 16.14 -14.76
N LEU A 180 4.06 15.88 -15.33
CA LEU A 180 5.20 15.31 -14.59
C LEU A 180 5.79 16.21 -13.51
N HIS A 181 5.70 17.53 -13.67
CA HIS A 181 6.23 18.51 -12.72
C HIS A 181 5.32 18.76 -11.51
N THR A 182 4.02 18.43 -11.63
CA THR A 182 3.05 18.68 -10.57
C THR A 182 3.12 17.58 -9.51
N LEU A 183 3.48 17.93 -8.28
CA LEU A 183 3.66 16.97 -7.19
C LEU A 183 2.35 16.32 -6.73
N ARG A 184 1.25 17.08 -6.68
CA ARG A 184 -0.09 16.57 -6.32
C ARG A 184 -0.69 15.58 -7.33
N ALA A 185 -0.09 15.45 -8.50
CA ALA A 185 -0.59 14.57 -9.54
C ALA A 185 -0.26 13.12 -9.20
N ASN A 186 -1.27 12.27 -9.06
CA ASN A 186 -1.10 10.83 -8.90
C ASN A 186 -0.70 10.21 -10.23
N ILE A 187 0.61 10.00 -10.38
CA ILE A 187 1.21 9.42 -11.58
C ILE A 187 1.85 8.10 -11.19
N ASP A 188 1.33 7.05 -11.79
CA ASP A 188 1.91 5.72 -11.74
C ASP A 188 2.94 5.57 -12.87
N TYR A 189 4.05 4.90 -12.56
CA TYR A 189 5.16 4.69 -13.49
C TYR A 189 5.56 3.23 -13.52
N GLY A 190 5.51 2.65 -14.72
CA GLY A 190 5.92 1.27 -14.97
C GLY A 190 7.10 1.22 -15.93
N PHE A 191 8.06 0.36 -15.61
CA PHE A 191 9.16 0.03 -16.51
C PHE A 191 9.30 -1.48 -16.62
N TYR A 192 9.32 -1.96 -17.86
CA TYR A 192 9.57 -3.35 -18.15
C TYR A 192 10.39 -3.49 -19.43
N GLU A 193 11.24 -4.49 -19.48
CA GLU A 193 12.13 -4.73 -20.61
C GLU A 193 11.71 -5.98 -21.38
N ALA A 194 11.33 -5.80 -22.64
CA ALA A 194 11.03 -6.91 -23.54
C ALA A 194 12.33 -7.58 -23.99
N ARG A 195 12.41 -8.91 -23.83
CA ARG A 195 13.50 -9.73 -24.36
C ARG A 195 13.13 -10.18 -25.76
N THR A 196 13.84 -9.67 -26.76
CA THR A 196 13.65 -10.04 -28.18
C THR A 196 14.92 -10.69 -28.72
N THR A 197 14.83 -11.35 -29.88
CA THR A 197 15.99 -11.97 -30.54
C THR A 197 17.09 -10.96 -30.89
N PHE A 198 16.71 -9.72 -31.21
CA PHE A 198 17.64 -8.67 -31.64
C PHE A 198 18.22 -7.85 -30.47
N GLY A 199 17.76 -8.10 -29.24
CA GLY A 199 18.20 -7.39 -28.05
C GLY A 199 17.05 -7.08 -27.08
N ARG A 200 17.25 -6.06 -26.23
CA ARG A 200 16.26 -5.63 -25.24
C ARG A 200 15.56 -4.37 -25.71
N ILE A 201 14.24 -4.33 -25.57
CA ILE A 201 13.43 -3.15 -25.84
C ILE A 201 12.85 -2.67 -24.52
N GLY A 202 13.19 -1.44 -24.12
CA GLY A 202 12.68 -0.83 -22.90
C GLY A 202 11.30 -0.21 -23.15
N VAL A 203 10.32 -0.56 -22.31
CA VAL A 203 8.97 0.01 -22.31
C VAL A 203 8.78 0.81 -21.03
N LYS A 204 8.54 2.11 -21.16
CA LYS A 204 8.24 3.04 -20.07
C LYS A 204 6.81 3.53 -20.21
N VAL A 205 6.03 3.41 -19.15
CA VAL A 205 4.62 3.81 -19.12
C VAL A 205 4.39 4.78 -17.98
N TRP A 206 3.69 5.87 -18.25
CA TRP A 206 3.19 6.81 -17.25
C TRP A 206 1.67 6.85 -17.36
N ILE A 207 0.98 6.65 -16.24
CA ILE A 207 -0.48 6.73 -16.14
C ILE A 207 -0.83 7.80 -15.11
N TYR A 208 -1.58 8.81 -15.52
CA TYR A 208 -2.09 9.85 -14.63
C TYR A 208 -3.51 9.50 -14.20
N LYS A 209 -3.70 9.22 -12.91
CA LYS A 209 -4.99 8.83 -12.32
C LYS A 209 -5.81 10.02 -11.80
N GLY A 210 -5.21 11.21 -11.76
CA GLY A 210 -5.85 12.43 -11.26
C GLY A 210 -4.99 13.17 -10.23
N ASP A 211 -5.46 14.35 -9.83
CA ASP A 211 -4.85 15.10 -8.73
C ASP A 211 -5.45 14.54 -7.43
N ILE A 212 -4.61 14.13 -6.48
CA ILE A 212 -5.08 13.77 -5.14
C ILE A 212 -5.11 15.05 -4.31
N THR A 213 -6.27 15.36 -3.72
CA THR A 213 -6.39 16.49 -2.81
C THR A 213 -6.06 16.03 -1.38
N ASN A 214 -5.48 16.89 -0.53
CA ASN A 214 -5.18 16.58 0.88
C ASN A 214 -6.37 15.99 1.66
N LYS A 215 -7.62 16.31 1.28
CA LYS A 215 -8.85 15.73 1.86
C LYS A 215 -9.04 14.25 1.53
N GLU A 216 -8.60 13.79 0.36
CA GLU A 216 -8.68 12.38 -0.05
C GLU A 216 -7.56 11.55 0.58
N LEU A 217 -6.34 12.10 0.69
CA LEU A 217 -5.25 11.50 1.49
C LEU A 217 -5.67 11.28 2.95
N ALA A 218 -6.31 12.27 3.57
CA ALA A 218 -6.83 12.14 4.93
C ALA A 218 -7.94 11.08 5.05
N ARG A 219 -8.80 10.93 4.03
CA ARG A 219 -9.85 9.90 3.99
C ARG A 219 -9.27 8.50 3.81
N GLU A 220 -8.28 8.33 2.93
CA GLU A 220 -7.60 7.05 2.73
C GLU A 220 -6.82 6.63 3.99
N GLN A 221 -6.14 7.57 4.65
CA GLN A 221 -5.48 7.32 5.94
C GLN A 221 -6.47 7.00 7.07
N ALA A 222 -7.67 7.61 7.08
CA ALA A 222 -8.72 7.28 8.03
C ALA A 222 -9.30 5.88 7.78
N ASN A 223 -9.48 5.49 6.52
CA ASN A 223 -9.98 4.15 6.14
C ASN A 223 -8.96 3.03 6.40
N GLN A 224 -7.65 3.34 6.37
CA GLN A 224 -6.61 2.39 6.79
C GLN A 224 -6.55 2.22 8.32
N LYS A 225 -7.01 3.21 9.11
CA LYS A 225 -7.05 3.11 10.58
C LYS A 225 -8.23 2.31 11.10
N SER A 226 -9.36 2.27 10.39
CA SER A 226 -10.57 1.54 10.81
C SER A 226 -10.45 0.01 10.70
N SER A 227 -9.42 -0.53 10.03
CA SER A 227 -9.15 -1.98 10.00
C SER A 227 -8.37 -2.50 11.22
N ARG A 228 -8.08 -1.65 12.21
CA ARG A 228 -7.52 -2.07 13.50
C ARG A 228 -8.69 -2.38 14.42
N PRO A 229 -8.91 -3.63 14.89
CA PRO A 229 -10.05 -3.95 15.74
C PRO A 229 -9.98 -3.07 16.98
N GLU A 230 -11.00 -2.23 17.16
CA GLU A 230 -11.21 -1.47 18.39
C GLU A 230 -11.25 -2.47 19.54
N ARG A 231 -10.21 -2.47 20.36
CA ARG A 231 -10.30 -3.03 21.70
C ARG A 231 -11.33 -2.19 22.41
N ARG A 232 -12.55 -2.71 22.47
CA ARG A 232 -13.65 -2.21 23.30
C ARG A 232 -13.13 -2.12 24.73
N ASP A 233 -12.77 -0.91 25.14
CA ASP A 233 -12.32 -0.62 26.49
C ASP A 233 -13.57 -0.56 27.38
N ASP A 234 -14.00 -1.71 27.87
CA ASP A 234 -15.06 -1.86 28.88
C ASP A 234 -14.56 -1.37 30.24
N ARG A 235 -14.25 -0.07 30.34
CA ARG A 235 -13.88 0.59 31.60
C ARG A 235 -14.51 1.97 31.71
N ARG A 236 -15.83 2.00 31.90
CA ARG A 236 -16.50 3.13 32.56
C ARG A 236 -17.79 2.67 33.23
N GLY A 237 -17.71 2.51 34.55
CA GLY A 237 -18.83 2.18 35.41
C GLY A 237 -18.38 1.77 36.81
N GLY A 238 -17.38 2.49 37.36
CA GLY A 238 -16.90 2.29 38.73
C GLY A 238 -17.44 3.42 39.60
N ASP A 239 -18.26 3.03 40.56
CA ASP A 239 -18.96 3.79 41.59
C ASP A 239 -18.00 4.61 42.47
N ASP A 240 -18.12 5.94 42.44
CA ASP A 240 -17.45 6.87 43.38
C ASP A 240 -18.52 7.63 44.19
N ARG A 241 -19.11 6.95 45.19
CA ARG A 241 -19.84 7.61 46.28
C ARG A 241 -18.92 7.76 47.49
N ARG A 242 -18.33 8.95 47.64
CA ARG A 242 -17.66 9.38 48.88
C ARG A 242 -18.29 10.70 49.34
N PRO A 243 -18.89 10.79 50.55
CA PRO A 243 -19.53 12.02 51.00
C PRO A 243 -18.48 12.98 51.60
N PRO A 244 -18.62 14.31 51.43
CA PRO A 244 -17.72 15.26 52.08
C PRO A 244 -18.22 15.58 53.50
N ARG A 245 -17.29 15.55 54.47
CA ARG A 245 -17.49 16.00 55.85
C ARG A 245 -17.09 17.48 56.00
N SER A 246 -18.04 18.24 56.57
CA SER A 246 -17.92 19.39 57.49
C SER A 246 -17.22 20.69 57.09
N ALA A 247 -17.98 21.79 57.09
CA ALA A 247 -17.74 23.01 57.88
C ALA A 247 -19.00 23.92 57.89
N ALA A 248 -19.49 24.30 59.08
CA ALA A 248 -20.60 25.26 59.31
C ALA A 248 -20.06 26.72 59.40
N PRO A 249 -20.88 27.81 59.34
CA PRO A 249 -21.81 28.20 60.45
C PRO A 249 -23.11 29.00 60.09
N ARG A 250 -24.08 28.99 61.06
CA ARG A 250 -25.13 29.95 61.57
C ARG A 250 -25.63 31.12 60.66
N ALA A 251 -26.88 31.65 60.68
CA ALA A 251 -28.06 31.71 61.56
C ALA A 251 -29.34 31.94 60.67
N ASP A 252 -30.61 31.73 61.07
CA ASP A 252 -31.44 32.66 61.88
C ASP A 252 -32.82 32.04 62.29
N SER A 253 -33.08 31.98 63.60
CA SER A 253 -34.27 32.36 64.44
C SER A 253 -35.78 32.12 64.00
N PRO A 254 -36.82 32.31 64.88
CA PRO A 254 -37.64 31.23 65.45
C PRO A 254 -39.19 31.42 65.35
N LYS A 255 -40.00 30.44 65.78
CA LYS A 255 -41.41 30.57 66.28
C LYS A 255 -41.76 29.26 67.03
N ALA A 256 -41.79 29.23 68.36
CA ALA A 256 -42.90 29.58 69.26
C ALA A 256 -44.17 28.74 69.02
N ASP A 257 -44.42 27.73 69.87
CA ASP A 257 -45.64 27.74 70.68
C ASP A 257 -45.58 26.87 71.95
N ALA A 258 -46.22 27.43 72.98
CA ALA A 258 -46.70 26.97 74.29
C ALA A 258 -46.26 25.64 74.94
N SER A 259 -45.76 25.79 76.19
CA SER A 259 -45.73 24.81 77.29
C SER A 259 -47.14 24.61 77.93
N PRO A 260 -47.31 23.98 79.11
CA PRO A 260 -46.69 22.81 79.78
C PRO A 260 -47.80 21.77 80.20
N VAL A 261 -47.56 20.63 80.85
CA VAL A 261 -47.56 20.43 82.32
C VAL A 261 -47.51 18.91 82.63
N ALA A 262 -46.69 18.54 83.64
CA ALA A 262 -46.75 17.35 84.54
C ALA A 262 -46.62 15.94 83.94
N ALA A 263 -46.12 14.89 84.61
CA ALA A 263 -45.33 14.67 85.82
C ALA A 263 -45.02 13.16 85.89
N ALA A 264 -43.80 12.83 86.33
CA ALA A 264 -43.47 11.77 87.30
C ALA A 264 -43.68 10.25 87.01
N GLY A 265 -42.69 9.47 87.48
CA GLY A 265 -42.62 8.00 87.62
C GLY A 265 -41.46 7.43 86.78
N VAL A 266 -40.29 6.98 87.28
CA VAL A 266 -39.97 6.05 88.40
C VAL A 266 -40.79 4.76 88.22
N GLU A 267 -40.24 3.59 87.91
CA GLU A 267 -39.24 2.82 88.66
C GLU A 267 -38.82 1.57 87.85
N ALA A 268 -37.63 1.05 88.17
CA ALA A 268 -37.10 -0.33 88.06
C ALA A 268 -37.27 -1.14 86.76
#